data_AF-A0A0S7Z991-F1
#
_entry.id   AF-A0A0S7Z991-F1
#
_cell.length_a   1.000
_cell.length_b   1.000
_cell.length_c   1.000
_cell.angle_alpha   90.00
_cell.angle_beta   90.00
_cell.angle_gamma   90.00
#
_symmetry.space_group_name_H-M   'P 1'
#
loop_
_entity.id
_entity.type
_entity.pdbx_description
1 polymer ?
#
loop_
_entity_poly.entity_id
_entity_poly.type
_entity_poly.pdbx_seq_one_letter_code
_entity_poly.pdbx_strand_id
1 'polypeptide(L)'
;MEMGISIWKGDLARYYPLPVVREWDNIVFDDFGGERVLVYYDPSAFALMAELTDASGASWDGSILMLSNGDRIEDGILYGPDGERKERNRPLQVFTRWYGFSLTFPEPEIFDRRPISDQ
;
A
#
# COMPACT_ATOMS: atom_id res chain seq x y z
N MET A 1 -0.61 -8.89 18.59
CA MET A 1 -0.68 -9.61 17.30
C MET A 1 -1.05 -8.59 16.24
N GLU A 2 -0.27 -8.52 15.18
CA GLU A 2 -0.25 -7.38 14.27
C GLU A 2 -1.15 -7.62 13.04
N MET A 3 -1.97 -6.62 12.73
CA MET A 3 -2.76 -6.55 11.50
C MET A 3 -1.94 -5.83 10.43
N GLY A 4 -2.19 -6.13 9.17
CA GLY A 4 -1.48 -5.52 8.05
C GLY A 4 -2.04 -5.99 6.72
N ILE A 5 -1.40 -5.58 5.64
CA ILE A 5 -1.69 -6.09 4.30
C ILE A 5 -0.54 -6.95 3.83
N SER A 6 -0.87 -8.05 3.19
CA SER A 6 0.10 -8.86 2.47
C SER A 6 -0.14 -8.69 0.99
N ILE A 7 0.93 -8.58 0.20
CA ILE A 7 0.87 -8.59 -1.26
C ILE A 7 1.77 -9.69 -1.81
N TRP A 8 1.43 -10.22 -2.99
CA TRP A 8 2.25 -11.24 -3.65
C TRP A 8 2.18 -11.19 -5.18
N LYS A 9 3.23 -11.69 -5.83
CA LYS A 9 3.34 -11.85 -7.29
C LYS A 9 4.35 -12.97 -7.60
N GLY A 10 3.86 -14.08 -8.16
CA GLY A 10 4.70 -15.27 -8.32
C GLY A 10 5.23 -15.74 -6.98
N ASP A 11 6.55 -15.88 -6.87
CA ASP A 11 7.24 -16.28 -5.63
C ASP A 11 7.57 -15.09 -4.70
N LEU A 12 7.28 -13.85 -5.11
CA LEU A 12 7.46 -12.67 -4.26
C LEU A 12 6.26 -12.51 -3.33
N ALA A 13 6.54 -12.33 -2.04
CA ALA A 13 5.54 -12.14 -1.00
C ALA A 13 6.07 -11.13 0.03
N ARG A 14 5.28 -10.09 0.33
CA ARG A 14 5.65 -9.07 1.31
C ARG A 14 4.47 -8.69 2.21
N TYR A 15 4.74 -8.55 3.51
CA TYR A 15 3.79 -8.08 4.50
C TYR A 15 4.11 -6.66 4.96
N TYR A 16 3.11 -5.81 4.99
CA TYR A 16 3.18 -4.43 5.46
C TYR A 16 2.36 -4.31 6.75
N PRO A 17 3.02 -4.20 7.91
CA PRO A 17 2.31 -4.05 9.17
C PRO A 17 1.55 -2.72 9.25
N LEU A 18 0.31 -2.76 9.74
CA LEU A 18 -0.52 -1.57 9.92
C LEU A 18 0.12 -0.50 10.82
N PRO A 19 0.76 -0.83 11.95
CA PRO A 19 1.48 0.15 12.76
C PRO A 19 2.58 0.88 11.97
N VAL A 20 3.36 0.14 11.18
CA VAL A 20 4.42 0.72 10.34
C VAL A 20 3.83 1.67 9.30
N VAL A 21 2.79 1.28 8.56
CA VAL A 21 2.17 2.18 7.57
C VAL A 21 1.58 3.43 8.23
N ARG A 22 1.01 3.30 9.44
CA ARG A 22 0.47 4.43 10.21
C ARG A 22 1.55 5.42 10.66
N GLU A 23 2.73 4.94 11.02
CA GLU A 23 3.87 5.78 11.37
C GLU A 23 4.40 6.60 10.17
N TRP A 24 4.10 6.16 8.95
CA TRP A 24 4.46 6.81 7.70
C TRP A 24 3.29 7.61 7.11
N ASP A 25 2.56 8.34 7.96
CA ASP A 25 1.39 9.15 7.57
C ASP A 25 0.34 8.39 6.75
N ASN A 26 0.21 7.09 7.01
CA ASN A 26 -0.70 6.17 6.32
C ASN A 26 -0.40 5.98 4.82
N ILE A 27 0.84 6.26 4.37
CA ILE A 27 1.28 6.18 2.98
C ILE A 27 2.69 5.57 2.94
N VAL A 28 2.85 4.46 2.24
CA VAL A 28 4.15 3.85 1.97
C VAL A 28 4.30 3.63 0.47
N PHE A 29 5.39 4.13 -0.09
CA PHE A 29 5.85 3.77 -1.43
C PHE A 29 6.96 2.73 -1.32
N ASP A 30 6.88 1.70 -2.16
CA ASP A 30 7.85 0.62 -2.20
C ASP A 30 8.09 0.13 -3.63
N ASP A 31 9.18 -0.61 -3.83
CA ASP A 31 9.43 -1.39 -5.04
C ASP A 31 9.07 -2.86 -4.76
N PHE A 32 8.13 -3.40 -5.54
CA PHE A 32 7.70 -4.77 -5.41
C PHE A 32 7.82 -5.49 -6.76
N GLY A 33 8.95 -6.19 -6.95
CA GLY A 33 9.22 -6.92 -8.19
C GLY A 33 9.47 -6.00 -9.38
N GLY A 34 10.11 -4.84 -9.16
CA GLY A 34 10.40 -3.84 -10.19
C GLY A 34 9.21 -2.94 -10.55
N GLU A 35 8.07 -3.10 -9.87
CA GLU A 35 6.92 -2.22 -9.99
C GLU A 35 6.76 -1.41 -8.72
N ARG A 36 6.44 -0.12 -8.89
CA ARG A 36 6.17 0.74 -7.75
C ARG A 36 4.79 0.44 -7.19
N VAL A 37 4.74 0.17 -5.89
CA VAL A 37 3.52 -0.05 -5.14
C VAL A 37 3.33 1.08 -4.12
N LEU A 38 2.09 1.57 -4.07
CA LEU A 38 1.57 2.43 -3.03
C LEU A 38 0.77 1.56 -2.07
N VAL A 39 1.18 1.50 -0.80
CA VAL A 39 0.41 0.93 0.30
C VAL A 39 -0.14 2.07 1.13
N TYR A 40 -1.45 2.09 1.35
CA TYR A 40 -2.10 3.20 2.07
C TYR A 40 -3.24 2.69 2.96
N TYR A 41 -3.58 3.46 4.00
CA TYR A 41 -4.79 3.19 4.79
C TYR A 41 -6.01 3.78 4.09
N ASP A 42 -6.98 2.94 3.72
CA ASP A 42 -8.23 3.37 3.14
C ASP A 42 -9.27 3.64 4.25
N PRO A 43 -9.67 4.90 4.48
CA PRO A 43 -10.59 5.24 5.55
C PRO A 43 -12.01 4.70 5.29
N SER A 44 -12.39 4.46 4.03
CA SER A 44 -13.71 3.92 3.69
C SER A 44 -13.84 2.43 4.01
N ALA A 45 -12.73 1.69 3.89
CA ALA A 45 -12.67 0.26 4.16
C ALA A 45 -12.15 -0.09 5.57
N PHE A 46 -11.63 0.90 6.30
CA PHE A 46 -10.91 0.73 7.56
C PHE A 46 -9.76 -0.29 7.48
N ALA A 47 -9.10 -0.38 6.33
CA ALA A 47 -8.10 -1.39 6.02
C ALA A 47 -6.93 -0.81 5.23
N LEU A 48 -5.79 -1.50 5.25
CA LEU A 48 -4.72 -1.21 4.30
C LEU A 48 -5.07 -1.72 2.90
N MET A 49 -4.68 -0.97 1.89
CA MET A 49 -4.85 -1.29 0.47
C MET A 49 -3.53 -1.07 -0.26
N ALA A 50 -3.32 -1.79 -1.37
CA ALA A 50 -2.15 -1.65 -2.22
C ALA A 50 -2.53 -1.37 -3.68
N GLU A 51 -1.84 -0.45 -4.34
CA GLU A 51 -1.99 -0.10 -5.76
C GLU A 51 -0.63 -0.03 -6.45
N LEU A 52 -0.56 -0.54 -7.68
CA LEU A 52 0.55 -0.28 -8.58
C LEU A 52 0.35 1.09 -9.22
N THR A 53 1.38 1.92 -9.19
CA THR A 53 1.30 3.31 -9.65
C THR A 53 2.64 3.81 -10.17
N ASP A 54 2.62 4.74 -11.12
CA ASP A 54 3.79 5.49 -11.58
C ASP A 54 4.04 6.77 -10.76
N ALA A 55 3.11 7.15 -9.87
CA ALA A 55 3.28 8.26 -8.95
C ALA A 55 4.54 8.06 -8.08
N SER A 56 5.24 9.15 -7.76
CA SER A 56 6.45 9.12 -6.91
C SER A 56 6.21 9.71 -5.52
N GLY A 57 5.01 10.21 -5.25
CA GLY A 57 4.61 10.77 -3.98
C GLY A 57 3.10 10.83 -3.86
N ALA A 58 2.62 11.01 -2.64
CA ALA A 58 1.22 11.18 -2.33
C ALA A 58 1.04 12.02 -1.06
N SER A 59 -0.13 12.61 -0.92
CA SER A 59 -0.53 13.38 0.26
C SER A 59 -2.04 13.28 0.49
N TRP A 60 -2.46 13.37 1.74
CA TRP A 60 -3.88 13.42 2.07
C TRP A 60 -4.44 14.84 1.97
N ASP A 61 -5.60 14.98 1.34
CA ASP A 61 -6.50 16.14 1.43
C ASP A 61 -7.82 15.67 2.05
N GLY A 62 -7.95 15.82 3.37
CA GLY A 62 -9.04 15.21 4.12
C GLY A 62 -9.04 13.68 4.00
N SER A 63 -10.08 13.12 3.38
CA SER A 63 -10.21 11.68 3.10
C SER A 63 -9.77 11.28 1.69
N ILE A 64 -9.28 12.24 0.89
CA ILE A 64 -8.85 12.02 -0.50
C ILE A 64 -7.33 11.85 -0.51
N LEU A 65 -6.84 10.77 -1.10
CA LEU A 65 -5.42 10.55 -1.31
C LEU A 65 -5.03 11.10 -2.68
N MET A 66 -4.27 12.19 -2.69
CA MET A 66 -3.77 12.85 -3.89
C MET A 66 -2.42 12.26 -4.29
N LEU A 67 -2.29 11.80 -5.53
CA LEU A 67 -1.03 11.25 -6.06
C LEU A 67 -0.29 12.29 -6.91
N SER A 68 1.04 12.23 -6.92
CA SER A 68 1.87 13.21 -7.62
C SER A 68 1.74 13.18 -9.15
N ASN A 69 1.16 12.11 -9.72
CA ASN A 69 0.84 11.98 -11.14
C ASN A 69 -0.52 12.62 -11.51
N GLY A 70 -1.24 13.19 -10.54
CA GLY A 70 -2.56 13.79 -10.72
C GLY A 70 -3.73 12.84 -10.50
N ASP A 71 -3.48 11.53 -10.33
CA ASP A 71 -4.51 10.59 -9.91
C ASP A 71 -4.95 10.91 -8.46
N ARG A 72 -6.18 10.56 -8.10
CA ARG A 72 -6.65 10.62 -6.71
C ARG A 72 -7.44 9.38 -6.32
N ILE A 73 -7.37 9.00 -5.05
CA ILE A 73 -8.22 7.94 -4.47
C ILE A 73 -9.20 8.57 -3.49
N GLU A 74 -10.48 8.40 -3.76
CA GLU A 74 -11.60 8.97 -3.00
C GLU A 74 -12.64 7.85 -2.80
N ASP A 75 -13.04 7.59 -1.55
CA ASP A 75 -13.97 6.51 -1.19
C ASP A 75 -13.63 5.14 -1.81
N GLY A 76 -12.33 4.82 -1.87
CA GLY A 76 -11.83 3.57 -2.44
C GLY A 76 -11.93 3.50 -3.98
N ILE A 77 -12.20 4.61 -4.66
CA ILE A 77 -12.26 4.70 -6.12
C ILE A 77 -11.05 5.50 -6.62
N LEU A 78 -10.37 4.99 -7.65
CA LEU A 78 -9.29 5.69 -8.34
C LEU A 78 -9.86 6.56 -9.45
N TYR A 79 -9.49 7.84 -9.44
CA TYR A 79 -9.82 8.80 -10.48
C TYR A 79 -8.55 9.30 -11.13
N GLY A 80 -8.61 9.53 -12.45
CA GLY A 80 -7.55 10.15 -13.22
C GLY A 80 -7.51 11.68 -13.04
N PRO A 81 -6.48 12.33 -13.63
CA PRO A 81 -6.34 13.79 -13.57
C PRO A 81 -7.47 14.55 -14.28
N ASP A 82 -8.16 13.89 -15.22
CA ASP A 82 -9.34 14.38 -15.92
C ASP A 82 -10.63 14.29 -15.07
N GLY A 83 -10.56 13.67 -13.90
CA GLY A 83 -11.70 13.45 -13.03
C GLY A 83 -12.49 12.18 -13.34
N GLU A 84 -12.13 11.45 -14.39
CA GLU A 84 -12.81 10.21 -14.77
C GLU A 84 -12.33 9.03 -13.93
N ARG A 85 -13.22 8.06 -13.74
CA ARG A 85 -12.88 6.84 -13.01
C ARG A 85 -11.87 6.02 -13.82
N LYS A 86 -10.78 5.63 -13.17
CA LYS A 86 -9.73 4.78 -13.74
C LYS A 86 -9.84 3.35 -13.22
N GLU A 87 -9.47 2.39 -14.05
CA GLU A 87 -9.32 1.00 -13.59
C GLU A 87 -8.18 0.91 -12.58
N ARG A 88 -8.37 0.16 -11.50
CA ARG A 88 -7.37 -0.01 -10.45
C ARG A 88 -6.40 -1.12 -10.86
N ASN A 89 -5.11 -0.88 -10.70
CA ASN A 89 -4.08 -1.89 -10.95
C ASN A 89 -3.52 -2.35 -9.62
N ARG A 90 -4.03 -3.49 -9.14
CA ARG A 90 -3.72 -3.99 -7.80
C ARG A 90 -2.83 -5.21 -7.86
N PRO A 91 -1.78 -5.29 -7.02
CA PRO A 91 -1.17 -6.59 -6.77
C PRO A 91 -2.20 -7.50 -6.07
N LEU A 92 -2.00 -8.82 -6.17
CA LEU A 92 -2.75 -9.75 -5.32
C LEU A 92 -2.48 -9.37 -3.86
N GLN A 93 -3.55 -9.20 -3.09
CA GLN A 93 -3.44 -8.64 -1.75
C GLN A 93 -4.50 -9.19 -0.80
N VAL A 94 -4.16 -9.22 0.50
CA VAL A 94 -5.07 -9.61 1.57
C VAL A 94 -4.77 -8.82 2.84
N PHE A 95 -5.79 -8.21 3.43
CA PHE A 95 -5.71 -7.61 4.75
C PHE A 95 -5.88 -8.70 5.81
N THR A 96 -4.80 -9.01 6.52
CA THR A 96 -4.76 -10.16 7.44
C THR A 96 -3.72 -9.96 8.54
N ARG A 97 -3.74 -10.87 9.51
CA ARG A 97 -2.68 -10.97 10.50
C ARG A 97 -1.48 -11.68 9.91
N TRP A 98 -0.27 -11.28 10.33
CA TRP A 98 0.99 -11.85 9.85
C TRP A 98 0.99 -13.39 9.75
N TYR A 99 0.57 -14.09 10.81
CA TYR A 99 0.60 -15.56 10.83
C TYR A 99 -0.33 -16.21 9.80
N GLY A 100 -1.41 -15.55 9.40
CA GLY A 100 -2.30 -16.07 8.35
C GLY A 100 -1.59 -16.08 7.00
N PHE A 101 -0.70 -15.13 6.77
CA PHE A 101 0.10 -15.01 5.57
C PHE A 101 1.32 -15.93 5.58
N SER A 102 2.07 -15.96 6.69
CA SER A 102 3.30 -16.76 6.82
C SER A 102 3.10 -18.28 6.75
N LEU A 103 1.85 -18.75 6.86
CA LEU A 103 1.50 -20.16 6.65
C LEU A 103 1.34 -20.52 5.16
N THR A 104 1.07 -19.52 4.31
CA THR A 104 0.82 -19.72 2.86
C THR A 104 2.08 -19.50 2.04
N PHE A 105 2.90 -18.52 2.41
CA PHE A 105 4.12 -18.16 1.69
C PHE A 105 5.34 -18.49 2.56
N PRO A 106 6.24 -19.40 2.13
CA PRO A 106 7.48 -19.64 2.84
C PRO A 106 8.36 -18.40 2.78
N GLU A 107 8.82 -17.93 3.94
CA GLU A 107 9.75 -16.80 4.08
C GLU A 107 9.27 -15.47 3.47
N PRO A 108 8.07 -14.96 3.82
CA PRO A 108 7.63 -13.67 3.31
C PRO A 108 8.52 -12.55 3.88
N GLU A 109 8.84 -11.56 3.05
CA GLU A 109 9.48 -10.35 3.53
C GLU A 109 8.52 -9.56 4.42
N ILE A 110 9.03 -8.98 5.51
CA ILE A 110 8.28 -8.01 6.31
C ILE A 110 8.84 -6.64 5.97
N PHE A 111 7.98 -5.73 5.53
CA PHE A 111 8.35 -4.34 5.32
C PHE A 111 8.66 -3.70 6.68
N ASP A 112 9.93 -3.37 6.89
CA ASP A 112 10.44 -2.81 8.15
C ASP A 112 11.33 -1.58 7.96
N ARG A 113 11.33 -0.95 6.77
CA ARG A 113 12.16 0.23 6.50
C ARG A 113 11.91 1.27 7.59
N ARG A 114 12.85 1.37 8.52
CA ARG A 114 12.95 2.51 9.44
C ARG A 114 13.48 3.68 8.63
N PRO A 115 13.07 4.93 8.93
CA PRO A 115 13.83 6.07 8.45
C PRO A 115 15.28 5.84 8.84
N ILE A 116 16.22 5.99 7.90
CA ILE A 116 17.63 6.11 8.27
C ILE A 116 17.66 7.30 9.23
N SER A 117 17.88 7.04 10.50
CA SER A 117 18.26 8.09 11.43
C SER A 117 19.65 8.50 10.98
N ASP A 118 19.77 9.65 10.34
CA ASP A 118 21.07 10.28 10.14
C ASP A 118 21.74 10.38 11.52
N GLN A 119 22.80 9.59 11.71
CA GLN A 119 23.76 9.77 12.80
C GLN A 119 24.79 10.81 12.40
#